data_AF-A0A0N0UZ74-F1
#
_entry.id   AF-A0A0N0UZ74-F1
#
_cell.length_a   1.000
_cell.length_b   1.000
_cell.length_c   1.000
_cell.angle_alpha   90.00
_cell.angle_beta   90.00
_cell.angle_gamma   90.00
#
_symmetry.space_group_name_H-M   'P 1'
#
loop_
_entity.id
_entity.type
_entity.pdbx_description
1 polymer ?
#
loop_
_entity_poly.entity_id
_entity_poly.type
_entity_poly.pdbx_seq_one_letter_code
_entity_poly.pdbx_strand_id
1 'polypeptide(L)'
;MKFSAYYIIRGKKELHNYLLKKVDSDLAQLLYEGEVFENKEGGRTAWRNEDHQVKVKVKLIYLTYLRSEYFRKDDEYRRVFETNQISVELFDKWWSIERFVVDETTEDYFDEIVKYYDCVQKTKNKIVDSWLDWLKNPNT
;
A
#
# COMPACT_ATOMS: atom_id res chain seq x y z
N MET A 1 22.29 5.12 1.65
CA MET A 1 21.29 5.35 2.70
C MET A 1 20.21 4.28 2.56
N LYS A 2 19.62 3.81 3.67
CA LYS A 2 18.42 2.95 3.62
C LYS A 2 17.19 3.86 3.76
N PHE A 3 16.11 3.55 3.07
CA PHE A 3 14.84 4.25 3.16
C PHE A 3 13.68 3.25 3.13
N SER A 4 12.52 3.63 3.63
CA SER A 4 11.31 2.79 3.56
C SER A 4 10.56 3.09 2.27
N ALA A 5 10.21 2.04 1.54
CA ALA A 5 9.29 2.10 0.41
C ALA A 5 8.02 1.32 0.78
N TYR A 6 6.88 1.84 0.35
CA TYR A 6 5.58 1.24 0.57
C TYR A 6 5.02 0.75 -0.76
N TYR A 7 4.51 -0.47 -0.75
CA TYR A 7 3.90 -1.11 -1.90
C TYR A 7 2.41 -1.26 -1.65
N ILE A 8 1.62 -0.57 -2.45
CA ILE A 8 0.16 -0.66 -2.38
C ILE A 8 -0.28 -1.68 -3.43
N ILE A 9 -0.82 -2.79 -2.95
CA ILE A 9 -1.34 -3.87 -3.79
C ILE A 9 -2.85 -3.75 -3.79
N ARG A 10 -3.49 -3.69 -4.96
CA ARG A 10 -4.96 -3.59 -5.07
C ARG A 10 -5.49 -4.65 -6.00
N GLY A 11 -6.64 -5.23 -5.66
CA GLY A 11 -7.36 -6.10 -6.57
C GLY A 11 -7.89 -5.32 -7.76
N LYS A 12 -7.76 -5.89 -8.97
CA LYS A 12 -8.39 -5.33 -10.16
C LYS A 12 -9.90 -5.58 -10.11
N LYS A 13 -10.69 -4.82 -10.86
CA LYS A 13 -12.17 -4.96 -10.86
C LYS A 13 -12.61 -6.36 -11.27
N GLU A 14 -11.87 -6.99 -12.18
CA GLU A 14 -12.11 -8.35 -12.67
C GLU A 14 -11.92 -9.39 -11.56
N LEU A 15 -10.98 -9.16 -10.63
CA LEU A 15 -10.74 -10.05 -9.50
C LEU A 15 -11.95 -10.10 -8.57
N HIS A 16 -12.53 -8.96 -8.22
CA HIS A 16 -13.67 -8.92 -7.30
C HIS A 16 -14.84 -9.76 -7.82
N ASN A 17 -15.23 -9.55 -9.09
CA ASN A 17 -16.30 -10.32 -9.73
C ASN A 17 -15.98 -11.82 -9.87
N TYR A 18 -14.70 -12.16 -9.99
CA TYR A 18 -14.23 -13.54 -10.03
C TYR A 18 -14.31 -14.20 -8.64
N LEU A 19 -13.84 -13.52 -7.60
CA LEU A 19 -13.80 -14.03 -6.22
C LEU A 19 -15.18 -14.22 -5.60
N LEU A 20 -16.16 -13.34 -5.89
CA LEU A 20 -17.54 -13.48 -5.41
C LEU A 20 -18.21 -14.80 -5.80
N LYS A 21 -17.66 -15.52 -6.79
CA LYS A 21 -18.15 -16.84 -7.23
C LYS A 21 -17.35 -18.02 -6.66
N LYS A 22 -16.27 -17.74 -5.94
CA LYS A 22 -15.24 -18.72 -5.54
C LYS A 22 -14.99 -18.76 -4.04
N VAL A 23 -15.19 -17.65 -3.36
CA VAL A 23 -15.02 -17.48 -1.90
C VAL A 23 -16.22 -16.70 -1.32
N ASP A 24 -16.29 -16.58 0.00
CA ASP A 24 -17.28 -15.74 0.66
C ASP A 24 -17.06 -14.24 0.37
N SER A 25 -18.09 -13.42 0.61
CA SER A 25 -18.08 -11.98 0.30
C SER A 25 -17.00 -11.21 1.05
N ASP A 26 -16.72 -11.60 2.29
CA ASP A 26 -15.82 -10.85 3.16
C ASP A 26 -14.38 -11.09 2.72
N LEU A 27 -14.02 -12.33 2.40
CA LEU A 27 -12.73 -12.63 1.80
C LEU A 27 -12.59 -12.03 0.39
N ALA A 28 -13.65 -12.04 -0.43
CA ALA A 28 -13.63 -11.41 -1.75
C ALA A 28 -13.35 -9.90 -1.66
N GLN A 29 -14.00 -9.22 -0.70
CA GLN A 29 -13.81 -7.80 -0.44
C GLN A 29 -12.39 -7.51 0.10
N LEU A 30 -11.92 -8.30 1.07
CA LEU A 30 -10.59 -8.17 1.66
C LEU A 30 -9.48 -8.26 0.60
N LEU A 31 -9.55 -9.25 -0.29
CA LEU A 31 -8.58 -9.43 -1.38
C LEU A 31 -8.67 -8.35 -2.47
N TYR A 32 -9.76 -7.58 -2.49
CA TYR A 32 -10.01 -6.49 -3.44
C TYR A 32 -9.55 -5.13 -2.93
N GLU A 33 -9.88 -4.75 -1.68
CA GLU A 33 -9.63 -3.42 -1.08
C GLU A 33 -8.17 -3.01 -1.08
N GLY A 34 -7.27 -3.99 -0.99
CA GLY A 34 -5.84 -3.82 -1.16
C GLY A 34 -5.08 -3.71 0.15
N GLU A 35 -3.80 -4.06 0.09
CA GLU A 35 -2.91 -4.17 1.24
C GLU A 35 -1.65 -3.32 1.02
N VAL A 36 -1.06 -2.84 2.12
CA VAL A 36 0.19 -2.07 2.10
C VAL A 36 1.32 -2.90 2.67
N PHE A 37 2.39 -3.05 1.91
CA PHE A 37 3.60 -3.76 2.31
C PHE A 37 4.74 -2.75 2.45
N GLU A 38 5.38 -2.68 3.62
CA GLU A 38 6.62 -1.94 3.80
C GLU A 38 7.82 -2.80 3.38
N ASN A 39 8.74 -2.20 2.64
CA ASN A 39 10.04 -2.79 2.31
C ASN A 39 11.15 -1.78 2.57
N LYS A 40 12.17 -2.19 3.34
CA LYS A 40 13.37 -1.36 3.56
C LYS A 40 14.31 -1.51 2.37
N GLU A 41 14.50 -0.42 1.63
CA GLU A 41 15.30 -0.35 0.42
C GLU A 41 16.58 0.45 0.62
N GLY A 42 17.51 0.35 -0.33
CA GLY A 42 18.84 0.93 -0.24
C GLY A 42 19.84 0.07 0.56
N GLY A 43 21.14 0.29 0.34
CA GLY A 43 22.22 -0.51 0.95
C GLY A 43 23.30 -0.95 -0.06
N ARG A 44 24.18 -1.88 0.37
CA ARG A 44 25.27 -2.47 -0.45
C ARG A 44 24.84 -3.74 -1.22
N THR A 45 23.62 -4.23 -1.03
CA THR A 45 23.10 -5.39 -1.75
C THR A 45 22.85 -5.03 -3.23
N ALA A 46 23.32 -5.88 -4.14
CA ALA A 46 23.42 -5.68 -5.59
C ALA A 46 22.11 -5.38 -6.35
N TRP A 47 20.97 -5.32 -5.68
CA TRP A 47 19.67 -4.95 -6.27
C TRP A 47 19.52 -3.43 -6.44
N ARG A 48 20.64 -2.75 -6.73
CA ARG A 48 20.65 -1.33 -7.05
C ARG A 48 20.10 -1.18 -8.47
N ASN A 49 18.95 -0.53 -8.59
CA ASN A 49 18.48 0.19 -9.79
C ASN A 49 17.48 -0.47 -10.75
N GLU A 50 16.79 -1.54 -10.41
CA GLU A 50 15.61 -1.94 -11.21
C GLU A 50 14.38 -2.08 -10.33
N ASP A 51 13.60 -1.00 -10.24
CA ASP A 51 12.24 -0.98 -9.63
C ASP A 51 11.40 -2.20 -10.03
N HIS A 52 11.63 -2.72 -11.24
CA HIS A 52 11.00 -3.91 -11.77
C HIS A 52 11.30 -5.18 -10.95
N GLN A 53 12.56 -5.44 -10.59
CA GLN A 53 12.97 -6.65 -9.88
C GLN A 53 12.42 -6.67 -8.45
N VAL A 54 12.40 -5.52 -7.78
CA VAL A 54 11.82 -5.41 -6.44
C VAL A 54 10.30 -5.61 -6.48
N LYS A 55 9.60 -5.04 -7.48
CA LYS A 55 8.17 -5.30 -7.69
C LYS A 55 7.89 -6.78 -7.91
N VAL A 56 8.66 -7.47 -8.76
CA VAL A 56 8.53 -8.92 -8.97
C VAL A 56 8.62 -9.69 -7.64
N LYS A 57 9.61 -9.37 -6.81
CA LYS A 57 9.75 -9.99 -5.49
C LYS A 57 8.53 -9.74 -4.61
N VAL A 58 8.04 -8.50 -4.52
CA VAL A 58 6.87 -8.14 -3.69
C VAL A 58 5.62 -8.88 -4.17
N LYS A 59 5.40 -9.00 -5.48
CA LYS A 59 4.29 -9.78 -6.05
C LYS A 59 4.30 -11.24 -5.58
N LEU A 60 5.46 -11.89 -5.63
CA LEU A 60 5.60 -13.29 -5.21
C LEU A 60 5.44 -13.46 -3.70
N ILE A 61 5.97 -12.53 -2.90
CA ILE A 61 5.77 -12.51 -1.44
C ILE A 61 4.28 -12.38 -1.12
N TYR A 62 3.59 -11.44 -1.76
CA TYR A 62 2.15 -11.23 -1.55
C TYR A 62 1.34 -12.49 -1.86
N LEU A 63 1.56 -13.13 -3.01
CA LEU A 63 0.85 -14.38 -3.35
C LEU A 63 1.16 -15.52 -2.38
N THR A 64 2.39 -15.59 -1.87
CA THR A 64 2.79 -16.58 -0.86
C THR A 64 2.08 -16.33 0.46
N TYR A 65 2.02 -15.06 0.89
CA TYR A 65 1.28 -14.61 2.06
C TYR A 65 -0.22 -14.92 1.94
N LEU A 66 -0.84 -14.61 0.80
CA LEU A 66 -2.25 -14.93 0.58
C LEU A 66 -2.51 -16.43 0.73
N ARG A 67 -1.63 -17.25 0.17
CA ARG A 67 -1.72 -18.71 0.29
C ARG A 67 -1.59 -19.17 1.73
N SER A 68 -0.62 -18.65 2.49
CA SER A 68 -0.39 -19.07 3.87
C SER A 68 -1.49 -18.60 4.82
N GLU A 69 -2.05 -17.41 4.61
CA GLU A 69 -3.03 -16.84 5.54
C GLU A 69 -4.46 -17.22 5.20
N TYR A 70 -4.86 -17.12 3.94
CA TYR A 70 -6.27 -17.25 3.55
C TYR A 70 -6.60 -18.58 2.87
N PHE A 71 -5.61 -19.30 2.34
CA PHE A 71 -5.81 -20.57 1.61
C PHE A 71 -5.00 -21.71 2.23
N ARG A 72 -5.18 -21.92 3.54
CA ARG A 72 -4.37 -22.83 4.37
C ARG A 72 -4.55 -24.31 4.01
N LYS A 73 -5.69 -24.71 3.43
CA LYS A 73 -5.86 -26.08 2.97
C LYS A 73 -5.23 -26.25 1.59
N ASP A 74 -4.57 -27.38 1.37
CA ASP A 74 -3.73 -27.64 0.19
C ASP A 74 -4.42 -27.42 -1.17
N ASP A 75 -5.75 -27.47 -1.23
CA ASP A 75 -6.51 -27.33 -2.47
C ASP A 75 -7.37 -26.06 -2.57
N GLU A 76 -7.49 -25.25 -1.52
CA GLU A 76 -8.30 -24.02 -1.55
C GLU A 76 -7.76 -23.03 -2.57
N TYR A 77 -6.44 -22.78 -2.56
CA TYR A 77 -5.78 -21.90 -3.51
C TYR A 77 -6.01 -22.37 -4.96
N ARG A 78 -5.91 -23.68 -5.19
CA ARG A 78 -6.17 -24.29 -6.51
C ARG A 78 -7.60 -24.12 -6.95
N ARG A 79 -8.58 -24.32 -6.06
CA ARG A 79 -10.00 -24.21 -6.38
C ARG A 79 -10.38 -22.77 -6.75
N VAL A 80 -9.77 -21.81 -6.06
CA VAL A 80 -10.02 -20.38 -6.27
C VAL A 80 -9.33 -19.88 -7.53
N PHE A 81 -8.02 -20.10 -7.70
CA PHE A 81 -7.24 -19.51 -8.81
C PHE A 81 -6.98 -20.46 -9.98
N GLU A 82 -7.50 -21.68 -9.93
CA GLU A 82 -7.35 -22.72 -10.97
C GLU A 82 -5.89 -23.13 -11.23
N THR A 83 -4.99 -22.81 -10.30
CA THR A 83 -3.58 -23.16 -10.33
C THR A 83 -3.02 -23.33 -8.92
N ASN A 84 -1.99 -24.16 -8.77
CA ASN A 84 -1.20 -24.27 -7.55
C ASN A 84 0.11 -23.48 -7.62
N GLN A 85 0.40 -22.86 -8.76
CA GLN A 85 1.63 -22.12 -8.99
C GLN A 85 1.49 -20.69 -8.49
N ILE A 86 2.54 -20.21 -7.82
CA ILE A 86 2.72 -18.79 -7.50
C ILE A 86 3.54 -18.21 -8.64
N SER A 87 2.98 -17.24 -9.36
CA SER A 87 3.65 -16.65 -10.52
C SER A 87 3.31 -15.16 -10.66
N VAL A 88 4.20 -14.43 -11.32
CA VAL A 88 4.00 -12.99 -11.57
C VAL A 88 2.80 -12.77 -12.49
N GLU A 89 2.56 -13.69 -13.43
CA GLU A 89 1.43 -13.64 -14.36
C GLU A 89 0.10 -13.79 -13.64
N LEU A 90 0.04 -14.66 -12.63
CA LEU A 90 -1.15 -14.78 -11.78
C LEU A 90 -1.38 -13.49 -11.00
N PHE A 91 -0.32 -12.89 -10.46
CA PHE A 91 -0.41 -11.58 -9.82
C PHE A 91 -0.93 -10.55 -10.81
N ASP A 92 -0.28 -10.40 -11.96
CA ASP A 92 -0.57 -9.38 -12.96
C ASP A 92 -1.93 -9.56 -13.62
N LYS A 93 -2.50 -10.76 -13.60
CA LYS A 93 -3.88 -11.00 -14.00
C LYS A 93 -4.88 -10.32 -13.06
N TRP A 94 -4.63 -10.36 -11.76
CA TRP A 94 -5.65 -10.12 -10.75
C TRP A 94 -5.41 -8.90 -9.86
N TRP A 95 -4.16 -8.50 -9.67
CA TRP A 95 -3.77 -7.36 -8.82
C TRP A 95 -2.90 -6.37 -9.59
N SER A 96 -2.87 -5.14 -9.07
CA SER A 96 -1.91 -4.10 -9.45
C SER A 96 -1.02 -3.76 -8.25
N ILE A 97 0.18 -3.26 -8.53
CA ILE A 97 1.12 -2.82 -7.50
C ILE A 97 1.66 -1.43 -7.83
N GLU A 98 1.52 -0.52 -6.87
CA GLU A 98 2.08 0.83 -6.90
C GLU A 98 3.18 0.92 -5.84
N ARG A 99 4.27 1.61 -6.17
CA ARG A 99 5.40 1.84 -5.24
C ARG A 99 5.41 3.31 -4.86
N PHE A 100 5.37 3.58 -3.57
CA PHE A 100 5.48 4.90 -2.98
C PHE A 100 6.76 4.97 -2.15
N VAL A 101 7.61 5.92 -2.47
CA VAL A 101 8.75 6.27 -1.62
C VAL A 101 8.34 7.52 -0.85
N VAL A 102 8.52 7.48 0.47
CA VAL A 102 8.33 8.67 1.30
C VAL A 102 9.69 9.36 1.35
N ASP A 103 9.88 10.31 0.44
CA ASP A 103 11.09 11.15 0.40
C ASP A 103 10.95 12.36 1.33
N GLU A 104 9.72 12.80 1.57
CA GLU A 104 9.38 13.98 2.39
C GLU A 104 8.27 13.62 3.38
N THR A 105 8.33 14.21 4.55
CA THR A 105 7.39 14.04 5.66
C THR A 105 6.44 15.24 5.74
N THR A 106 5.32 15.08 6.44
CA THR A 106 4.45 16.24 6.73
C THR A 106 5.17 17.33 7.52
N GLU A 107 6.23 16.97 8.27
CA GLU A 107 7.02 17.92 9.04
C GLU A 107 7.84 18.85 8.15
N ASP A 108 8.34 18.33 7.02
CA ASP A 108 9.10 19.10 6.03
C ASP A 108 8.26 20.21 5.38
N TYR A 109 6.93 20.12 5.50
CA TYR A 109 5.97 21.06 4.92
C TYR A 109 5.30 21.99 5.94
N PHE A 110 5.70 21.94 7.22
CA PHE A 110 5.11 22.83 8.23
C PHE A 110 5.36 24.32 7.94
N ASP A 111 6.49 24.69 7.35
CA ASP A 111 6.77 26.09 7.03
C ASP A 111 5.87 26.62 5.89
N GLU A 112 5.40 25.75 5.00
CA GLU A 112 4.49 26.14 3.92
C GLU A 112 3.09 26.49 4.46
N ILE A 113 2.60 25.79 5.49
CA ILE A 113 1.30 26.16 6.09
C ILE A 113 1.36 27.52 6.79
N VAL A 114 2.50 27.87 7.39
CA VAL A 114 2.74 29.20 7.99
C VAL A 114 2.75 30.27 6.90
N LYS A 115 3.49 30.03 5.81
CA LYS A 115 3.60 30.95 4.68
C LYS A 115 2.27 31.22 3.98
N TYR A 116 1.40 30.23 3.89
CA TYR A 116 0.08 30.35 3.27
C TYR A 116 -1.07 30.44 4.28
N TYR A 117 -0.80 30.78 5.54
CA TYR A 117 -1.79 30.75 6.62
C TYR A 117 -3.07 31.51 6.29
N ASP A 118 -2.95 32.70 5.71
CA ASP A 118 -4.12 33.56 5.41
C ASP A 118 -5.04 32.95 4.33
N CYS A 119 -4.58 31.93 3.61
CA CYS A 119 -5.39 31.14 2.67
C CYS A 119 -6.03 29.89 3.30
N VAL A 120 -5.69 29.54 4.55
CA VAL A 120 -6.18 28.34 5.24
C VAL A 120 -7.48 28.67 5.99
N GLN A 121 -8.57 28.01 5.60
CA GLN A 121 -9.86 28.17 6.27
C GLN A 121 -9.93 27.38 7.58
N LYS A 122 -10.51 27.99 8.62
CA LYS A 122 -10.84 27.29 9.87
C LYS A 122 -11.76 26.10 9.63
N THR A 123 -11.46 25.00 10.29
CA THR A 123 -12.09 23.70 10.09
C THR A 123 -13.33 23.49 10.95
N LYS A 124 -13.59 24.39 11.93
CA LYS A 124 -14.58 24.25 13.00
C LYS A 124 -14.26 23.13 14.00
N ASN A 125 -13.09 22.49 13.87
CA ASN A 125 -12.55 21.60 14.87
C ASN A 125 -11.63 22.41 15.79
N LYS A 126 -12.04 22.59 17.06
CA LYS A 126 -11.29 23.41 18.03
C LYS A 126 -9.83 23.01 18.17
N ILE A 127 -9.51 21.71 18.14
CA ILE A 127 -8.14 21.22 18.31
C ILE A 127 -7.27 21.64 17.13
N VAL A 128 -7.77 21.43 15.91
CA VAL A 128 -7.05 21.80 14.68
C VAL A 128 -6.95 23.31 14.54
N ASP A 129 -8.02 24.04 14.85
CA ASP A 129 -8.07 25.49 14.75
C ASP A 129 -7.11 26.16 15.76
N SER A 130 -6.99 25.63 16.98
CA SER A 130 -6.00 26.08 17.97
C SER A 130 -4.57 25.76 17.56
N TRP A 131 -4.33 24.59 16.96
CA TRP A 131 -3.01 24.26 16.39
C TRP A 131 -2.62 25.22 15.25
N LEU A 132 -3.56 25.55 14.36
CA LEU A 132 -3.35 26.57 13.33
C LEU A 132 -3.01 27.94 13.96
N ASP A 133 -3.72 28.35 15.00
CA ASP A 133 -3.42 29.64 15.68
C ASP A 133 -2.04 29.65 16.34
N TRP A 134 -1.64 28.53 16.95
CA TRP A 134 -0.29 28.35 17.50
C TRP A 134 0.79 28.47 16.41
N LEU A 135 0.56 27.89 15.23
CA LEU A 135 1.49 28.01 14.09
C LEU A 135 1.69 29.45 13.62
N LYS A 136 0.66 30.31 13.73
CA LYS A 136 0.79 31.74 13.41
C LYS A 136 1.58 32.51 14.47
N ASN A 137 1.50 32.09 15.73
CA ASN A 137 2.13 32.77 16.88
C ASN A 137 2.74 31.76 17.86
N PRO A 138 3.90 31.14 17.53
CA PRO A 138 4.48 30.06 18.35
C PRO A 138 5.01 30.50 19.73
N ASN A 139 4.96 31.80 20.06
CA ASN A 139 5.50 32.41 21.29
C ASN A 139 4.43 32.85 22.31
N THR A 140 3.24 32.25 22.28
CA THR A 140 2.17 32.41 23.30
C THR A 140 1.74 31.05 23.81
#